data_AF-A0A7W0RIL2-F1
#
_entry.id   AF-A0A7W0RIL2-F1
#
_cell.length_a   1.000
_cell.length_b   1.000
_cell.length_c   1.000
_cell.angle_alpha   90.00
_cell.angle_beta   90.00
_cell.angle_gamma   90.00
#
_symmetry.space_group_name_H-M   'P 1'
#
loop_
_entity.id
_entity.type
_entity.pdbx_description
1 polymer ?
#
loop_
_entity_poly.entity_id
_entity_poly.type
_entity_poly.pdbx_seq_one_letter_code
_entity_poly.pdbx_strand_id
1 'polypeptide(L)' 'TVASQADDHKAYYPGAHRIHLRFTGDQITGRLLGAVRPASSTSPPRAEAVTADTIDGDS' A
#
# COMPACT_ATOMS: atom_id res chain seq x y z
N THR A 1 -17.03 1.56 10.07
CA THR A 1 -16.10 1.64 8.92
C THR A 1 -15.16 0.44 8.94
N VAL A 2 -14.90 -0.19 7.79
CA VAL A 2 -14.12 -1.42 7.65
C VAL A 2 -12.93 -1.20 6.71
N ALA A 3 -11.77 -1.79 7.02
CA ALA A 3 -10.59 -1.77 6.15
C ALA A 3 -10.55 -3.03 5.27
N SER A 4 -10.12 -2.87 4.03
CA SER A 4 -9.96 -3.96 3.07
C SER A 4 -8.73 -3.73 2.20
N GLN A 5 -8.18 -4.81 1.67
CA GLN A 5 -7.07 -4.79 0.74
C GLN A 5 -7.39 -5.71 -0.42
N ALA A 6 -7.08 -5.26 -1.64
CA ALA A 6 -7.25 -6.03 -2.86
C ALA A 6 -6.15 -5.67 -3.84
N ASP A 7 -5.86 -6.56 -4.78
CA ASP A 7 -4.93 -6.28 -5.86
C ASP A 7 -5.67 -5.57 -7.00
N ASP A 8 -5.01 -4.60 -7.64
CA ASP A 8 -5.57 -3.77 -8.71
C ASP A 8 -6.02 -4.57 -9.94
N HIS A 9 -5.40 -5.72 -10.14
CA HIS A 9 -5.80 -6.73 -11.09
C HIS A 9 -5.61 -8.13 -10.49
N LYS A 10 -5.86 -9.16 -11.32
CA LYS A 10 -5.74 -10.54 -10.86
C LYS A 10 -4.33 -10.80 -10.33
N ALA A 11 -4.22 -11.19 -9.07
CA ALA A 11 -2.95 -11.35 -8.35
C ALA A 11 -1.97 -12.34 -9.00
N TYR A 12 -2.45 -13.21 -9.89
CA TYR A 12 -1.62 -14.16 -10.61
C TYR A 12 -0.94 -13.58 -11.86
N TYR A 13 -1.21 -12.33 -12.24
CA TYR A 13 -0.45 -11.65 -13.28
C TYR A 13 0.73 -10.86 -12.69
N PRO A 14 1.89 -10.86 -13.36
CA PRO A 14 3.04 -10.07 -12.94
C PRO A 14 2.72 -8.58 -12.87
N GLY A 15 3.17 -7.91 -11.80
CA GLY A 15 2.98 -6.48 -11.60
C GLY A 15 1.68 -6.10 -10.88
N ALA A 16 0.97 -7.04 -10.26
CA ALA A 16 -0.19 -6.74 -9.42
C ALA A 16 0.18 -5.88 -8.21
N HIS A 17 -0.52 -4.76 -8.07
CA HIS A 17 -0.29 -3.81 -6.99
C HIS A 17 -1.40 -3.90 -5.94
N ARG A 18 -0.99 -3.91 -4.67
CA ARG A 18 -1.91 -3.90 -3.54
C ARG A 18 -2.55 -2.52 -3.40
N ILE A 19 -3.88 -2.48 -3.38
CA ILE A 19 -4.69 -1.30 -3.07
C ILE A 19 -5.33 -1.48 -1.69
N HIS A 20 -5.24 -0.44 -0.88
CA HIS A 20 -5.94 -0.34 0.40
C HIS A 20 -7.20 0.49 0.24
N LEU A 21 -8.31 0.03 0.83
CA LEU A 21 -9.58 0.73 0.80
C LEU A 21 -10.19 0.74 2.19
N ARG A 22 -10.88 1.84 2.52
CA ARG A 22 -11.68 1.96 3.74
C ARG A 22 -13.13 2.25 3.36
N PHE A 23 -14.02 1.34 3.75
CA PHE A 23 -15.44 1.39 3.45
C PHE A 23 -16.23 1.93 4.63
N THR A 24 -17.11 2.89 4.37
CA THR A 24 -18.07 3.43 5.33
C THR A 24 -19.47 3.03 4.88
N GLY A 25 -20.21 2.38 5.76
CA GLY A 25 -21.58 1.97 5.52
C GLY A 25 -22.49 2.36 6.68
N ASP A 26 -23.78 2.45 6.39
CA ASP A 26 -24.84 2.54 7.38
C ASP A 26 -25.09 1.14 7.96
N GLN A 27 -25.01 1.02 9.28
CA GLN A 27 -25.13 -0.26 9.98
C GLN A 27 -26.58 -0.75 10.11
N ILE A 28 -27.58 0.13 9.98
CA ILE A 28 -28.99 -0.25 10.09
C ILE A 28 -29.51 -0.74 8.74
N THR A 29 -29.18 -0.02 7.66
CA THR A 29 -29.71 -0.33 6.32
C THR A 29 -28.76 -1.17 5.47
N GLY A 30 -27.49 -1.31 5.88
CA GLY A 30 -26.45 -1.99 5.10
C GLY A 30 -25.98 -1.21 3.87
N ARG A 31 -26.41 0.05 3.69
CA ARG A 31 -26.03 0.85 2.53
C ARG A 31 -24.56 1.27 2.60
N LEU A 32 -23.88 1.21 1.46
CA LEU A 32 -22.56 1.79 1.29
C LEU A 32 -22.69 3.32 1.19
N LEU A 33 -22.06 4.03 2.12
CA LEU A 33 -22.03 5.49 2.16
C LEU A 33 -20.81 6.05 1.42
N GLY A 34 -19.73 5.27 1.35
CA GLY A 34 -18.56 5.63 0.56
C GLY A 34 -17.37 4.71 0.76
N ALA A 35 -16.38 4.90 -0.10
CA ALA A 35 -15.08 4.25 -0.01
C ALA A 35 -13.99 5.30 -0.25
N VAL A 36 -12.92 5.21 0.53
CA VAL A 36 -11.75 6.06 0.35
C VAL A 36 -10.51 5.20 0.23
N ARG A 37 -9.66 5.54 -0.73
CA ARG A 37 -8.28 5.07 -0.76
C ARG A 37 -7.49 5.96 0.20
N PRO A 38 -6.94 5.44 1.30
CA PRO A 38 -6.03 6.22 2.12
C PRO A 38 -4.82 6.63 1.26
N ALA A 39 -4.15 7.72 1.62
CA ALA A 39 -2.86 8.03 1.01
C ALA A 39 -1.96 6.79 1.14
N SER A 40 -1.31 6.40 0.04
CA SER A 40 -0.35 5.31 0.10
C SER A 40 0.73 5.73 1.08
N SER A 41 0.92 4.97 2.16
CA SER A 41 2.20 5.01 2.85
C SER A 41 3.20 4.52 1.80
N THR A 42 4.01 5.40 1.25
CA THR A 42 5.21 4.98 0.55
C THR A 42 5.97 4.14 1.56
N SER A 43 5.88 2.81 1.43
CA SER A 43 6.83 1.96 2.12
C SER A 43 8.18 2.46 1.64
N PRO A 44 9.12 2.84 2.52
CA PRO A 44 10.49 2.96 2.07
C PRO A 44 10.83 1.66 1.32
N PRO A 45 11.64 1.72 0.24
CA PRO A 45 12.06 0.50 -0.44
C PRO A 45 12.51 -0.47 0.64
N ARG A 46 12.03 -1.73 0.58
CA ARG A 46 12.51 -2.81 1.45
C ARG A 46 14.02 -2.64 1.51
N ALA A 47 14.57 -2.42 2.70
CA ALA A 47 15.98 -2.10 2.87
C ALA A 47 16.81 -3.26 2.30
N GLU A 48 17.12 -3.19 1.01
CA GLU A 48 18.28 -3.85 0.45
C GLU A 48 19.43 -3.13 1.12
N ALA A 49 20.18 -3.87 1.92
CA ALA A 49 21.25 -3.35 2.74
C ALA A 49 22.12 -2.41 1.89
N VAL A 50 21.98 -1.10 2.14
CA VAL A 50 23.04 -0.14 1.84
C VAL A 50 24.20 -0.55 2.72
N THR A 51 25.04 -1.47 2.22
CA THR A 51 26.41 -1.59 2.67
C THR A 51 27.10 -0.32 2.22
N ALA A 52 27.24 0.62 3.15
CA ALA A 52 28.13 1.74 2.99
C ALA A 52 29.56 1.20 2.86
N ASP A 53 30.07 1.13 1.64
CA ASP A 53 31.50 1.03 1.38
C ASP A 53 31.84 1.80 0.10
N THR A 54 31.84 3.12 0.20
CA THR A 54 32.66 4.02 -0.61
C THR A 54 32.70 5.33 0.17
N ILE A 55 33.61 5.41 1.13
CA ILE A 55 34.13 6.70 1.57
C ILE A 55 35.46 6.85 0.87
N ASP A 56 35.46 7.70 -0.15
CA ASP A 56 36.64 8.30 -0.75
C ASP A 56 37.53 8.86 0.37
N GLY A 57 38.69 8.25 0.55
CA GLY A 57 39.82 8.85 1.27
C GLY A 57 40.74 9.48 0.23
N ASP A 58 40.60 10.79 0.02
CA ASP A 58 41.71 11.57 -0.54
C ASP A 58 42.82 11.67 0.52
N SER A 59 44.05 11.44 0.06
CA SER A 59 45.32 11.77 0.72
C SER A 59 46.36 12.00 -0.36
#